data_AF-A0A8A2UDQ2-F1
#
_entry.id   AF-A0A8A2UDQ2-F1
#
_cell.length_a   1.000
_cell.length_b   1.000
_cell.length_c   1.000
_cell.angle_alpha   90.00
_cell.angle_beta   90.00
_cell.angle_gamma   90.00
#
_symmetry.space_group_name_H-M   'P 1'
#
loop_
_entity.id
_entity.type
_entity.pdbx_description
1 polymer ?
#
loop_
_entity_poly.entity_id
_entity_poly.type
_entity_poly.pdbx_seq_one_letter_code
_entity_poly.pdbx_strand_id
1 'polypeptide(L)'
;MSGERSAAAVFGLLSDETRIDVLREIAIAQAERAHSAGPAELSFSTIYERVDIDNTSKLSYHLGELEGLFLRKGDDGYSLTHAGERIVRLLLSANYGEPRGFGGTAVRGSCLLCGSASLEASLDNQFLKIGCRDCGRDIAGYEVTPAQVRERSASAAVDALTHRMGAHYRQVRGGVCPSCAGRVSLEVVEVGEPDADPFHAIDRCEECLRSYSAPLTLRTSYHPESVAFCWERGVDVLSSAPWELLGYVSEGQWSGTRTATEPDEYEVVYRLEGDELRLELASDLSVTRTERVCRESVRDRRS
;
A
#
# COMPACT_ATOMS: atom_id res chain seq x y z
N MET A 1 35.71 0.30 -4.63
CA MET A 1 34.73 -0.48 -5.41
C MET A 1 34.65 -1.86 -4.77
N SER A 2 33.73 -2.02 -3.81
CA SER A 2 33.52 -3.32 -3.16
C SER A 2 32.95 -4.26 -4.21
N GLY A 3 33.61 -5.39 -4.47
CA GLY A 3 33.09 -6.43 -5.36
C GLY A 3 31.67 -6.79 -4.93
N GLU A 4 30.75 -6.85 -5.89
CA GLU A 4 29.37 -7.25 -5.63
C GLU A 4 29.36 -8.62 -4.94
N ARG A 5 29.05 -8.61 -3.64
CA ARG A 5 28.75 -9.84 -2.93
C ARG A 5 27.45 -10.38 -3.51
N SER A 6 27.41 -11.67 -3.83
CA SER A 6 26.17 -12.30 -4.27
C SER A 6 25.11 -12.19 -3.17
N ALA A 7 23.83 -12.19 -3.56
CA ALA A 7 22.73 -12.20 -2.58
C ALA A 7 22.86 -13.34 -1.57
N ALA A 8 23.27 -14.54 -2.03
CA ALA A 8 23.52 -15.68 -1.15
C ALA A 8 24.61 -15.41 -0.10
N ALA A 9 25.70 -14.72 -0.46
CA ALA A 9 26.74 -14.34 0.49
C ALA A 9 26.23 -13.29 1.50
N VAL A 10 25.40 -12.34 1.05
CA VAL A 10 24.78 -11.33 1.93
C VAL A 10 23.84 -11.98 2.94
N PHE A 11 22.91 -12.82 2.49
CA PHE A 11 21.99 -13.53 3.37
C PHE A 11 22.70 -14.58 4.25
N GLY A 12 23.78 -15.17 3.76
CA GLY A 12 24.61 -16.09 4.53
C GLY A 12 25.26 -15.45 5.77
N LEU A 13 25.42 -14.13 5.79
CA LEU A 13 25.85 -13.44 7.02
C LEU A 13 24.78 -13.49 8.11
N LEU A 14 23.50 -13.52 7.75
CA LEU A 14 22.37 -13.50 8.68
C LEU A 14 21.94 -14.91 9.12
N SER A 15 22.70 -15.97 8.81
CA SER A 15 22.43 -17.31 9.32
C SER A 15 22.90 -17.52 10.78
N ASP A 16 23.67 -16.58 11.31
CA ASP A 16 24.14 -16.56 12.69
C ASP A 16 23.16 -15.76 13.56
N GLU A 17 22.62 -16.40 14.60
CA GLU A 17 21.64 -15.80 15.51
C GLU A 17 22.18 -14.55 16.22
N THR A 18 23.46 -14.55 16.60
CA THR A 18 24.12 -13.41 17.25
C THR A 18 24.08 -12.18 16.37
N ARG A 19 24.26 -12.35 15.05
CA ARG A 19 24.21 -11.22 14.10
C ARG A 19 22.80 -10.68 13.93
N ILE A 20 21.78 -11.55 13.98
CA ILE A 20 20.38 -11.13 14.01
C ILE A 20 20.11 -10.32 15.29
N ASP A 21 20.57 -10.80 16.43
CA ASP A 21 20.38 -10.15 17.73
C ASP A 21 21.09 -8.81 17.81
N VAL A 22 22.33 -8.71 17.29
CA VAL A 22 23.04 -7.42 17.17
C VAL A 22 22.20 -6.39 16.40
N LEU A 23 21.63 -6.76 15.24
CA LEU A 23 20.81 -5.83 14.46
C LEU A 23 19.54 -5.42 15.22
N ARG A 24 18.86 -6.37 15.88
CA ARG A 24 17.65 -6.12 16.68
C ARG A 24 17.92 -5.19 17.85
N GLU A 25 18.95 -5.46 18.65
CA GLU A 25 19.29 -4.66 19.82
C GLU A 25 19.73 -3.26 19.43
N ILE A 26 20.44 -3.10 18.30
CA ILE A 26 20.75 -1.77 17.77
C ILE A 26 19.45 -1.01 17.46
N ALA A 27 18.50 -1.62 16.76
CA ALA A 27 17.24 -0.97 16.42
C ALA A 27 16.37 -0.64 17.64
N ILE A 28 16.34 -1.51 18.65
CA ILE A 28 15.60 -1.28 19.91
C ILE A 28 16.21 -0.11 20.67
N ALA A 29 17.53 -0.12 20.86
CA ALA A 29 18.23 0.96 21.55
C ALA A 29 18.14 2.30 20.81
N GLN A 30 18.07 2.31 19.47
CA GLN A 30 17.78 3.52 18.70
C GLN A 30 16.36 4.05 18.95
N ALA A 31 15.36 3.18 19.09
CA ALA A 31 13.98 3.56 19.34
C ALA A 31 13.75 4.11 20.77
N GLU A 32 14.57 3.69 21.74
CA GLU A 32 14.54 4.20 23.13
C GLU A 32 15.11 5.62 23.26
N ARG A 33 15.85 6.12 22.26
CA ARG A 33 16.42 7.46 22.27
C ARG A 33 15.42 8.52 21.82
N ALA A 34 15.66 9.77 22.22
CA ALA A 34 14.88 10.91 21.73
C ALA A 34 15.01 11.01 20.19
N HIS A 35 13.90 11.35 19.53
CA HIS A 35 13.83 11.46 18.08
C HIS A 35 14.90 12.43 17.56
N SER A 36 15.76 11.95 16.68
CA SER A 36 16.78 12.75 15.99
C SER A 36 16.59 12.66 14.48
N ALA A 37 17.11 13.65 13.75
CA ALA A 37 17.02 13.73 12.29
C ALA A 37 18.01 12.80 11.55
N GLY A 38 18.65 11.84 12.24
CA GLY A 38 19.67 10.98 11.66
C GLY A 38 19.83 9.66 12.43
N PRO A 39 20.55 8.67 11.85
CA PRO A 39 20.70 7.37 12.48
C PRO A 39 21.53 7.50 13.76
N ALA A 40 20.92 7.17 14.90
CA ALA A 40 21.62 7.23 16.18
C ALA A 40 22.72 6.16 16.24
N GLU A 41 23.95 6.58 16.59
CA GLU A 41 25.09 5.68 16.75
C GLU A 41 25.15 5.08 18.15
N LEU A 42 25.38 3.78 18.25
CA LEU A 42 25.54 3.07 19.52
C LEU A 42 27.00 2.66 19.74
N SER A 43 27.54 3.03 20.91
CA SER A 43 28.89 2.61 21.28
C SER A 43 29.00 1.09 21.38
N PHE A 44 30.21 0.56 21.21
CA PHE A 44 30.49 -0.86 21.40
C PHE A 44 30.01 -1.38 22.77
N SER A 45 30.26 -0.62 23.84
CA SER A 45 29.84 -0.99 25.20
C SER A 45 28.31 -1.10 25.32
N THR A 46 27.58 -0.17 24.72
CA THR A 46 26.10 -0.19 24.72
C THR A 46 25.57 -1.44 24.02
N ILE A 47 26.20 -1.85 22.91
CA ILE A 47 25.81 -3.06 22.17
C ILE A 47 26.16 -4.31 22.99
N TYR A 48 27.35 -4.35 23.59
CA TYR A 48 27.82 -5.48 24.40
C TYR A 48 26.94 -5.73 25.63
N GLU A 49 26.39 -4.68 26.24
CA GLU A 49 25.49 -4.81 27.39
C GLU A 49 24.10 -5.36 27.03
N ARG A 50 23.73 -5.34 25.74
CA ARG A 50 22.39 -5.72 25.26
C ARG A 50 22.33 -7.05 24.53
N VAL A 51 23.40 -7.40 23.83
CA VAL A 51 23.49 -8.65 23.08
C VAL A 51 23.94 -9.77 24.02
N ASP A 52 23.22 -10.88 24.04
CA ASP A 52 23.62 -12.07 24.78
C ASP A 52 24.86 -12.71 24.12
N ILE A 53 26.05 -12.35 24.60
CA ILE A 53 27.31 -12.79 24.02
C ILE A 53 28.42 -12.95 25.05
N ASP A 54 29.18 -14.04 24.93
CA ASP A 54 30.14 -14.46 25.96
C ASP A 54 31.28 -13.46 26.22
N ASN A 55 31.78 -12.80 25.17
CA ASN A 55 32.95 -11.94 25.28
C ASN A 55 33.06 -10.90 24.17
N THR A 56 33.88 -9.89 24.43
CA THR A 56 34.12 -8.75 23.55
C THR A 56 34.80 -9.11 22.23
N SER A 57 35.62 -10.16 22.19
CA SER A 57 36.27 -10.64 20.96
C SER A 57 35.24 -11.22 19.99
N LYS A 58 34.28 -12.00 20.49
CA LYS A 58 33.16 -12.50 19.68
C LYS A 58 32.31 -11.35 19.15
N LEU A 59 31.96 -10.36 20.00
CA LEU A 59 31.18 -9.21 19.53
C LEU A 59 31.92 -8.44 18.43
N SER A 60 33.22 -8.21 18.62
CA SER A 60 34.07 -7.54 17.63
C SER A 60 34.08 -8.29 16.30
N TYR A 61 34.10 -9.61 16.33
CA TYR A 61 33.97 -10.44 15.14
C TYR A 61 32.63 -10.24 14.43
N HIS A 62 31.50 -10.37 15.13
CA HIS A 62 30.18 -10.21 14.50
C HIS A 62 29.93 -8.78 13.99
N LEU A 63 30.37 -7.75 14.72
CA LEU A 63 30.29 -6.36 14.26
C LEU A 63 31.12 -6.15 12.99
N GLY A 64 32.33 -6.72 12.92
CA GLY A 64 33.17 -6.66 11.72
C GLY A 64 32.55 -7.36 10.51
N GLU A 65 31.85 -8.47 10.71
CA GLU A 65 31.15 -9.20 9.64
C GLU A 65 29.93 -8.43 9.10
N LEU A 66 29.25 -7.67 9.96
CA LEU A 66 28.09 -6.85 9.61
C LEU A 66 28.46 -5.47 9.03
N GLU A 67 29.66 -4.97 9.35
CA GLU A 67 30.17 -3.68 8.92
C GLU A 67 30.24 -3.56 7.38
N GLY A 68 29.88 -2.39 6.87
CA GLY A 68 29.85 -2.06 5.44
C GLY A 68 28.57 -2.49 4.73
N LEU A 69 27.91 -3.56 5.19
CA LEU A 69 26.64 -4.03 4.60
C LEU A 69 25.43 -3.66 5.43
N PHE A 70 25.36 -4.12 6.68
CA PHE A 70 24.21 -3.91 7.55
C PHE A 70 24.48 -2.84 8.60
N LEU A 71 25.75 -2.66 8.97
CA LEU A 71 26.21 -1.63 9.90
C LEU A 71 27.18 -0.67 9.25
N ARG A 72 27.14 0.58 9.69
CA ARG A 72 28.16 1.60 9.47
C ARG A 72 28.83 1.88 10.80
N LYS A 73 30.15 1.89 10.81
CA LYS A 73 30.96 2.36 11.94
C LYS A 73 31.29 3.85 11.76
N GLY A 74 30.86 4.67 12.70
CA GLY A 74 31.20 6.08 12.83
C GLY A 74 32.15 6.32 14.01
N ASP A 75 32.36 7.59 14.33
CA ASP A 75 33.26 8.00 15.42
C ASP A 75 32.66 7.66 16.80
N ASP A 76 31.33 7.73 16.93
CA ASP A 76 30.61 7.55 18.20
C ASP A 76 30.06 6.11 18.36
N GLY A 77 30.10 5.30 17.31
CA GLY A 77 29.77 3.88 17.38
C GLY A 77 29.23 3.29 16.07
N TYR A 78 28.19 2.47 16.18
CA TYR A 78 27.60 1.75 15.06
C TYR A 78 26.17 2.23 14.79
N SER A 79 25.82 2.36 13.51
CA SER A 79 24.48 2.65 13.04
C SER A 79 24.07 1.69 11.93
N LEU A 80 22.77 1.52 11.71
CA LEU A 80 22.24 0.72 10.61
C LEU A 80 22.49 1.41 9.27
N THR A 81 22.91 0.65 8.26
CA THR A 81 22.84 1.07 6.87
C THR A 81 21.40 0.98 6.34
N HIS A 82 21.16 1.35 5.08
CA HIS A 82 19.88 1.08 4.43
C HIS A 82 19.50 -0.41 4.48
N ALA A 83 20.43 -1.32 4.17
CA ALA A 83 20.14 -2.75 4.19
C ALA A 83 19.88 -3.26 5.63
N GLY A 84 20.66 -2.79 6.61
CA GLY A 84 20.43 -3.08 8.03
C GLY A 84 19.06 -2.62 8.49
N GLU A 85 18.67 -1.41 8.11
CA GLU A 85 17.35 -0.82 8.39
C GLU A 85 16.23 -1.67 7.77
N ARG A 86 16.31 -2.03 6.49
CA ARG A 86 15.26 -2.84 5.84
C ARG A 86 15.13 -4.23 6.48
N ILE A 87 16.25 -4.91 6.74
CA ILE A 87 16.24 -6.24 7.35
C ILE A 87 15.73 -6.19 8.79
N VAL A 88 16.18 -5.25 9.62
CA VAL A 88 15.74 -5.21 11.02
C VAL A 88 14.26 -4.89 11.14
N ARG A 89 13.69 -4.05 10.25
CA ARG A 89 12.24 -3.80 10.23
C ARG A 89 11.47 -5.06 9.82
N LEU A 90 11.98 -5.85 8.87
CA LEU A 90 11.40 -7.15 8.53
C LEU A 90 11.45 -8.12 9.73
N LEU A 91 12.58 -8.16 10.44
CA LEU A 91 12.80 -9.02 11.60
C LEU A 91 11.88 -8.66 12.78
N LEU A 92 11.88 -7.40 13.21
CA LEU A 92 11.08 -6.92 14.35
C LEU A 92 9.58 -7.01 14.07
N SER A 93 9.16 -6.80 12.82
CA SER A 93 7.76 -6.96 12.42
C SER A 93 7.35 -8.42 12.23
N ALA A 94 8.28 -9.38 12.29
CA ALA A 94 8.08 -10.78 11.95
C ALA A 94 7.33 -10.97 10.62
N ASN A 95 7.56 -10.08 9.65
CA ASN A 95 6.88 -10.09 8.35
C ASN A 95 7.42 -11.14 7.38
N TYR A 96 8.37 -11.96 7.84
CA TYR A 96 8.86 -13.16 7.16
C TYR A 96 8.01 -14.41 7.48
N GLY A 97 7.10 -14.32 8.47
CA GLY A 97 6.19 -15.41 8.83
C GLY A 97 4.90 -15.41 8.00
N GLU A 98 3.98 -16.30 8.35
CA GLU A 98 2.66 -16.40 7.73
C GLU A 98 1.62 -15.59 8.51
N PRO A 99 0.79 -14.74 7.87
CA PRO A 99 -0.27 -14.03 8.56
C PRO A 99 -1.37 -14.99 9.02
N ARG A 100 -1.87 -14.80 10.24
CA ARG A 100 -3.01 -15.58 10.75
C ARG A 100 -4.27 -15.26 9.93
N GLY A 101 -4.85 -16.28 9.33
CA GLY A 101 -6.11 -16.16 8.59
C GLY A 101 -7.34 -15.93 9.46
N PHE A 102 -8.41 -15.47 8.81
CA PHE A 102 -9.76 -15.35 9.37
C PHE A 102 -10.79 -15.51 8.25
N GLY A 103 -12.02 -15.89 8.57
CA GLY A 103 -13.09 -16.05 7.57
C GLY A 103 -14.34 -15.26 7.92
N GLY A 104 -15.17 -14.99 6.90
CA GLY A 104 -16.59 -14.65 7.06
C GLY A 104 -16.87 -13.42 7.91
N THR A 105 -16.11 -12.34 7.74
CA THR A 105 -16.41 -11.07 8.41
C THR A 105 -17.19 -10.16 7.46
N ALA A 106 -18.44 -9.83 7.80
CA ALA A 106 -19.24 -8.93 6.99
C ALA A 106 -18.57 -7.55 6.87
N VAL A 107 -18.56 -7.01 5.65
CA VAL A 107 -18.04 -5.66 5.36
C VAL A 107 -19.09 -4.82 4.65
N ARG A 108 -18.95 -3.51 4.70
CA ARG A 108 -19.83 -2.59 3.96
C ARG A 108 -19.44 -2.56 2.49
N GLY A 109 -20.36 -2.05 1.68
CA GLY A 109 -20.23 -1.91 0.22
C GLY A 109 -21.24 -2.77 -0.52
N SER A 110 -21.29 -2.58 -1.83
CA SER A 110 -22.11 -3.35 -2.77
C SER A 110 -21.20 -4.04 -3.79
N CYS A 111 -21.61 -5.22 -4.22
CA CYS A 111 -20.89 -6.01 -5.21
C CYS A 111 -20.92 -5.29 -6.56
N LEU A 112 -19.75 -4.95 -7.13
CA LEU A 112 -19.68 -4.27 -8.42
C LEU A 112 -20.32 -5.04 -9.60
N LEU A 113 -20.55 -6.35 -9.44
CA LEU A 113 -21.08 -7.23 -10.49
C LEU A 113 -22.60 -7.44 -10.38
N CYS A 114 -23.15 -7.61 -9.17
CA CYS A 114 -24.57 -7.94 -8.98
C CYS A 114 -25.34 -6.93 -8.09
N GLY A 115 -24.68 -5.90 -7.57
CA GLY A 115 -25.28 -4.87 -6.72
C GLY A 115 -25.62 -5.31 -5.29
N SER A 116 -25.43 -6.59 -4.92
CA SER A 116 -25.73 -7.07 -3.58
C SER A 116 -24.81 -6.47 -2.50
N ALA A 117 -25.38 -6.14 -1.35
CA ALA A 117 -24.63 -5.69 -0.16
C ALA A 117 -24.08 -6.84 0.71
N SER A 118 -24.21 -8.10 0.26
CA SER A 118 -23.76 -9.30 0.98
C SER A 118 -22.26 -9.56 0.84
N LEU A 119 -21.42 -8.58 1.19
CA LEU A 119 -19.96 -8.69 1.10
C LEU A 119 -19.34 -9.26 2.38
N GLU A 120 -18.31 -10.11 2.21
CA GLU A 120 -17.51 -10.65 3.30
C GLU A 120 -16.01 -10.53 3.02
N ALA A 121 -15.27 -10.17 4.06
CA ALA A 121 -13.83 -10.27 4.12
C ALA A 121 -13.41 -11.64 4.65
N SER A 122 -12.45 -12.24 3.97
CA SER A 122 -11.69 -13.40 4.45
C SER A 122 -10.21 -13.20 4.18
N LEU A 123 -9.36 -13.81 5.00
CA LEU A 123 -7.92 -13.81 4.83
C LEU A 123 -7.45 -15.26 4.84
N ASP A 124 -6.87 -15.67 3.72
CA ASP A 124 -6.29 -16.99 3.52
C ASP A 124 -5.05 -16.87 2.64
N ASN A 125 -4.03 -17.69 2.90
CA ASN A 125 -2.79 -17.73 2.12
C ASN A 125 -2.17 -16.34 1.84
N GLN A 126 -2.12 -15.45 2.84
CA GLN A 126 -1.60 -14.07 2.72
C GLN A 126 -2.47 -13.08 1.93
N PHE A 127 -3.66 -13.46 1.46
CA PHE A 127 -4.54 -12.57 0.70
C PHE A 127 -5.86 -12.29 1.42
N LEU A 128 -6.10 -11.01 1.70
CA LEU A 128 -7.43 -10.52 1.99
C LEU A 128 -8.25 -10.62 0.71
N LYS A 129 -9.41 -11.26 0.79
CA LYS A 129 -10.40 -11.36 -0.27
C LYS A 129 -11.70 -10.72 0.20
N ILE A 130 -12.27 -9.89 -0.65
CA ILE A 130 -13.63 -9.39 -0.48
C ILE A 130 -14.52 -10.14 -1.46
N GLY A 131 -15.36 -11.04 -0.95
CA GLY A 131 -16.25 -11.88 -1.74
C GLY A 131 -17.71 -11.49 -1.57
N CYS A 132 -18.50 -11.63 -2.63
CA CYS A 132 -19.96 -11.49 -2.57
C CYS A 132 -20.61 -12.86 -2.34
N ARG A 133 -21.43 -13.01 -1.28
CA ARG A 133 -22.11 -14.27 -0.99
C ARG A 133 -23.19 -14.63 -2.01
N ASP A 134 -23.82 -13.64 -2.64
CA ASP A 134 -24.98 -13.86 -3.49
C ASP A 134 -24.59 -14.37 -4.89
N CYS A 135 -23.48 -13.87 -5.45
CA CYS A 135 -22.98 -14.34 -6.75
C CYS A 135 -21.69 -15.18 -6.67
N GLY A 136 -21.08 -15.31 -5.48
CA GLY A 136 -19.89 -16.13 -5.24
C GLY A 136 -18.60 -15.58 -5.85
N ARG A 137 -18.58 -14.32 -6.30
CA ARG A 137 -17.42 -13.70 -6.95
C ARG A 137 -16.59 -12.91 -5.95
N ASP A 138 -15.28 -13.01 -6.09
CA ASP A 138 -14.31 -12.12 -5.42
C ASP A 138 -14.25 -10.80 -6.18
N ILE A 139 -14.41 -9.69 -5.47
CA ILE A 139 -14.46 -8.33 -6.04
C ILE A 139 -13.22 -7.50 -5.74
N ALA A 140 -12.47 -7.87 -4.70
CA ALA A 140 -11.20 -7.24 -4.37
C ALA A 140 -10.27 -8.25 -3.70
N GLY A 141 -8.96 -8.09 -3.97
CA GLY A 141 -7.91 -8.89 -3.38
C GLY A 141 -6.75 -8.01 -2.95
N TYR A 142 -6.14 -8.30 -1.81
CA TYR A 142 -5.02 -7.51 -1.31
C TYR A 142 -4.06 -8.34 -0.46
N GLU A 143 -2.76 -8.13 -0.65
CA GLU A 143 -1.74 -8.84 0.12
C GLU A 143 -1.62 -8.31 1.56
N VAL A 144 -1.46 -9.23 2.50
CA VAL A 144 -1.42 -8.90 3.93
C VAL A 144 -0.11 -9.39 4.53
N THR A 145 0.50 -8.56 5.36
CA THR A 145 1.70 -8.92 6.14
C THR A 145 1.33 -9.40 7.54
N PRO A 146 2.10 -10.29 8.17
CA PRO A 146 1.87 -10.74 9.54
C PRO A 146 1.62 -9.61 10.55
N ALA A 147 2.39 -8.53 10.49
CA ALA A 147 2.23 -7.37 11.38
C ALA A 147 0.90 -6.63 11.23
N GLN A 148 0.21 -6.78 10.10
CA GLN A 148 -1.09 -6.15 9.89
C GLN A 148 -2.24 -6.88 10.58
N VAL A 149 -2.06 -8.15 10.90
CA VAL A 149 -3.13 -8.97 11.50
C VAL A 149 -2.79 -9.47 12.89
N ARG A 150 -1.50 -9.48 13.25
CA ARG A 150 -1.05 -9.86 14.58
C ARG A 150 -1.76 -9.00 15.63
N GLU A 151 -2.35 -9.68 16.61
CA GLU A 151 -3.07 -9.09 17.74
C GLU A 151 -4.28 -8.22 17.36
N ARG A 152 -4.80 -8.33 16.13
CA ARG A 152 -6.04 -7.67 15.70
C ARG A 152 -7.19 -8.68 15.60
N SER A 153 -8.40 -8.23 15.92
CA SER A 153 -9.61 -8.93 15.47
C SER A 153 -9.73 -8.84 13.95
N ALA A 154 -10.56 -9.69 13.34
CA ALA A 154 -10.81 -9.64 11.90
C ALA A 154 -11.30 -8.24 11.45
N SER A 155 -12.24 -7.64 12.17
CA SER A 155 -12.74 -6.29 11.88
C SER A 155 -11.63 -5.23 11.96
N ALA A 156 -10.84 -5.22 13.04
CA ALA A 156 -9.76 -4.25 13.20
C ALA A 156 -8.65 -4.44 12.16
N ALA A 157 -8.42 -5.67 11.69
CA ALA A 157 -7.50 -5.95 10.59
C ALA A 157 -8.03 -5.40 9.26
N VAL A 158 -9.31 -5.60 8.95
CA VAL A 158 -9.96 -5.04 7.76
C VAL A 158 -9.89 -3.51 7.76
N ASP A 159 -10.20 -2.86 8.88
CA ASP A 159 -10.13 -1.41 9.01
C ASP A 159 -8.70 -0.89 8.77
N ALA A 160 -7.70 -1.54 9.36
CA ALA A 160 -6.30 -1.18 9.15
C ALA A 160 -5.86 -1.40 7.68
N LEU A 161 -6.38 -2.44 7.02
CA LEU A 161 -6.10 -2.75 5.63
C LEU A 161 -6.71 -1.73 4.68
N THR A 162 -7.92 -1.25 4.94
CA THR A 162 -8.57 -0.16 4.20
C THR A 162 -7.65 1.04 4.02
N HIS A 163 -7.08 1.55 5.11
CA HIS A 163 -6.18 2.70 5.05
C HIS A 163 -4.91 2.41 4.24
N ARG A 164 -4.37 1.19 4.36
CA ARG A 164 -3.16 0.81 3.61
C ARG A 164 -3.44 0.69 2.12
N MET A 165 -4.56 0.07 1.74
CA MET A 165 -4.97 -0.08 0.34
C MET A 165 -5.14 1.29 -0.32
N GLY A 166 -5.85 2.23 0.33
CA GLY A 166 -6.00 3.59 -0.17
C GLY A 166 -4.65 4.32 -0.31
N ALA A 167 -3.74 4.15 0.65
CA ALA A 167 -2.38 4.70 0.55
C ALA A 167 -1.58 4.09 -0.62
N HIS A 168 -1.70 2.79 -0.87
CA HIS A 168 -1.05 2.12 -1.99
C HIS A 168 -1.56 2.65 -3.33
N TYR A 169 -2.89 2.80 -3.51
CA TYR A 169 -3.45 3.37 -4.74
C TYR A 169 -2.95 4.79 -5.01
N ARG A 170 -2.80 5.62 -3.96
CA ARG A 170 -2.20 6.96 -4.10
C ARG A 170 -0.74 6.92 -4.55
N GLN A 171 0.07 6.01 -4.00
CA GLN A 171 1.48 5.84 -4.41
C GLN A 171 1.59 5.36 -5.85
N VAL A 172 0.80 4.36 -6.23
CA VAL A 172 0.77 3.80 -7.59
C VAL A 172 0.35 4.87 -8.61
N ARG A 173 -0.69 5.65 -8.33
CA ARG A 173 -1.08 6.81 -9.17
C ARG A 173 0.06 7.83 -9.30
N GLY A 174 0.88 7.98 -8.26
CA GLY A 174 2.08 8.82 -8.28
C GLY A 174 3.29 8.21 -9.00
N GLY A 175 3.15 7.04 -9.63
CA GLY A 175 4.24 6.35 -10.32
C GLY A 175 5.23 5.65 -9.39
N VAL A 176 4.85 5.39 -8.13
CA VAL A 176 5.73 4.81 -7.10
C VAL A 176 5.20 3.45 -6.64
N CYS A 177 6.05 2.42 -6.70
CA CYS A 177 5.72 1.08 -6.23
C CYS A 177 5.61 1.03 -4.69
N PRO A 178 4.47 0.61 -4.12
CA PRO A 178 4.32 0.45 -2.67
C PRO A 178 5.25 -0.55 -2.00
N SER A 179 5.83 -1.50 -2.75
CA SER A 179 6.72 -2.54 -2.21
C SER A 179 8.17 -2.06 -2.09
N CYS A 180 8.74 -1.53 -3.19
CA CYS A 180 10.16 -1.19 -3.27
C CYS A 180 10.45 0.31 -3.49
N ALA A 181 9.42 1.16 -3.59
CA ALA A 181 9.53 2.58 -3.97
C ALA A 181 10.16 2.85 -5.36
N GLY A 182 10.30 1.82 -6.19
CA GLY A 182 10.71 1.95 -7.59
C GLY A 182 9.63 2.53 -8.48
N ARG A 183 9.97 2.78 -9.75
CA ARG A 183 9.02 3.27 -10.76
C ARG A 183 8.02 2.17 -11.12
N VAL A 184 6.78 2.56 -11.42
CA VAL A 184 5.80 1.69 -12.08
C VAL A 184 5.51 2.17 -13.50
N SER A 185 5.39 1.24 -14.43
CA SER A 185 4.79 1.47 -15.74
C SER A 185 3.27 1.33 -15.65
N LEU A 186 2.55 1.78 -16.67
CA LEU A 186 1.09 1.75 -16.75
C LEU A 186 0.64 1.18 -18.09
N GLU A 187 -0.34 0.28 -18.04
CA GLU A 187 -1.10 -0.21 -19.18
C GLU A 187 -2.59 -0.13 -18.84
N VAL A 188 -3.44 0.27 -19.78
CA VAL A 188 -4.90 0.22 -19.61
C VAL A 188 -5.44 -0.95 -20.42
N VAL A 189 -6.20 -1.81 -19.76
CA VAL A 189 -6.84 -2.97 -20.40
C VAL A 189 -8.35 -2.91 -20.26
N GLU A 190 -9.06 -3.34 -21.30
CA GLU A 190 -10.51 -3.50 -21.28
C GLU A 190 -10.85 -4.91 -20.79
N VAL A 191 -11.49 -5.03 -19.62
CA VAL A 191 -11.85 -6.32 -18.97
C VAL A 191 -13.31 -6.70 -19.20
N GLY A 192 -14.14 -5.79 -19.72
CA GLY A 192 -15.51 -6.02 -20.14
C GLY A 192 -16.59 -5.94 -19.05
N GLU A 193 -16.28 -6.21 -17.78
CA GLU A 193 -17.24 -6.06 -16.66
C GLU A 193 -16.66 -5.21 -15.51
N PRO A 194 -17.44 -4.31 -14.88
CA PRO A 194 -18.80 -3.90 -15.26
C PRO A 194 -18.83 -2.92 -16.44
N ASP A 195 -19.91 -2.90 -17.22
CA ASP A 195 -20.08 -2.01 -18.39
C ASP A 195 -19.89 -0.52 -18.05
N ALA A 196 -20.18 -0.11 -16.81
CA ALA A 196 -20.03 1.27 -16.36
C ALA A 196 -18.56 1.69 -16.20
N ASP A 197 -17.63 0.76 -15.98
CA ASP A 197 -16.19 1.02 -15.91
C ASP A 197 -15.42 -0.24 -16.37
N PRO A 198 -15.40 -0.54 -17.68
CA PRO A 198 -14.85 -1.78 -18.21
C PRO A 198 -13.32 -1.74 -18.31
N PHE A 199 -12.67 -0.67 -17.85
CA PHE A 199 -11.24 -0.44 -18.02
C PHE A 199 -10.49 -0.58 -16.70
N HIS A 200 -9.37 -1.28 -16.74
CA HIS A 200 -8.45 -1.41 -15.61
C HIS A 200 -7.10 -0.83 -15.95
N ALA A 201 -6.61 0.02 -15.07
CA ALA A 201 -5.21 0.40 -15.04
C ALA A 201 -4.40 -0.74 -14.40
N ILE A 202 -3.37 -1.22 -15.09
CA ILE A 202 -2.43 -2.21 -14.58
C ILE A 202 -1.06 -1.55 -14.47
N ASP A 203 -0.59 -1.37 -13.24
CA ASP A 203 0.71 -0.79 -12.96
C ASP A 203 1.73 -1.87 -12.60
N ARG A 204 2.88 -1.91 -13.30
CA ARG A 204 3.92 -2.94 -13.08
C ARG A 204 5.24 -2.31 -12.68
N CYS A 205 5.82 -2.80 -11.60
CA CYS A 205 7.15 -2.39 -11.16
C CYS A 205 8.21 -3.23 -11.86
N GLU A 206 9.14 -2.58 -12.56
CA GLU A 206 10.25 -3.26 -13.24
C GLU A 206 11.27 -3.83 -12.24
N GLU A 207 11.35 -3.25 -11.04
CA GLU A 207 12.43 -3.54 -10.07
C GLU A 207 12.10 -4.73 -9.17
N CYS A 208 10.83 -4.89 -8.79
CA CYS A 208 10.39 -5.96 -7.89
C CYS A 208 9.27 -6.83 -8.47
N LEU A 209 8.89 -6.60 -9.73
CA LEU A 209 7.91 -7.39 -10.48
C LEU A 209 6.50 -7.40 -9.88
N ARG A 210 6.22 -6.49 -8.93
CA ARG A 210 4.87 -6.31 -8.38
C ARG A 210 3.94 -5.67 -9.39
N SER A 211 2.71 -6.15 -9.40
CA SER A 211 1.63 -5.64 -10.23
C SER A 211 0.51 -5.12 -9.33
N TYR A 212 -0.07 -3.99 -9.70
CA TYR A 212 -1.22 -3.37 -9.04
C TYR A 212 -2.29 -3.12 -10.09
N SER A 213 -3.55 -3.25 -9.72
CA SER A 213 -4.64 -2.92 -10.63
C SER A 213 -5.79 -2.22 -9.93
N ALA A 214 -6.45 -1.33 -10.67
CA ALA A 214 -7.69 -0.67 -10.28
C ALA A 214 -8.51 -0.31 -11.51
N PRO A 215 -9.85 -0.32 -11.39
CA PRO A 215 -10.73 0.37 -12.33
C PRO A 215 -10.39 1.86 -12.42
N LEU A 216 -10.72 2.51 -13.54
CA LEU A 216 -10.40 3.92 -13.76
C LEU A 216 -11.07 4.81 -12.70
N THR A 217 -12.32 4.52 -12.36
CA THR A 217 -13.10 5.25 -11.35
C THR A 217 -12.44 5.18 -9.97
N LEU A 218 -11.93 4.01 -9.57
CA LEU A 218 -11.22 3.87 -8.29
C LEU A 218 -9.87 4.60 -8.32
N ARG A 219 -9.07 4.44 -9.38
CA ARG A 219 -7.76 5.12 -9.52
C ARG A 219 -7.90 6.63 -9.41
N THR A 220 -8.87 7.20 -10.13
CA THR A 220 -9.08 8.64 -10.22
C THR A 220 -9.84 9.24 -9.03
N SER A 221 -10.42 8.39 -8.15
CA SER A 221 -11.12 8.88 -6.94
C SER A 221 -10.15 9.57 -5.98
N TYR A 222 -8.87 9.20 -6.03
CA TYR A 222 -7.78 9.79 -5.27
C TYR A 222 -7.16 11.04 -5.93
N HIS A 223 -7.68 11.52 -7.06
CA HIS A 223 -7.30 12.82 -7.61
C HIS A 223 -7.79 13.94 -6.68
N PRO A 224 -7.02 15.03 -6.44
CA PRO A 224 -7.42 16.09 -5.50
C PRO A 224 -8.83 16.64 -5.75
N GLU A 225 -9.20 16.83 -7.02
CA GLU A 225 -10.53 17.33 -7.38
C GLU A 225 -11.65 16.34 -7.05
N SER A 226 -11.41 15.04 -7.27
CA SER A 226 -12.35 13.97 -6.91
C SER A 226 -12.52 13.87 -5.41
N VAL A 227 -11.41 13.95 -4.66
CA VAL A 227 -11.44 13.96 -3.19
C VAL A 227 -12.25 15.14 -2.68
N ALA A 228 -12.01 16.35 -3.20
CA ALA A 228 -12.76 17.55 -2.81
C ALA A 228 -14.26 17.42 -3.14
N PHE A 229 -14.59 17.01 -4.37
CA PHE A 229 -15.97 16.81 -4.82
C PHE A 229 -16.74 15.80 -3.95
N CYS A 230 -16.13 14.64 -3.68
CA CYS A 230 -16.69 13.59 -2.84
C CYS A 230 -16.85 14.04 -1.38
N TRP A 231 -15.82 14.71 -0.83
CA TRP A 231 -15.84 15.20 0.55
C TRP A 231 -16.97 16.20 0.79
N GLU A 232 -17.16 17.16 -0.12
CA GLU A 232 -18.26 18.13 -0.07
C GLU A 232 -19.65 17.45 -0.07
N ARG A 233 -19.76 16.22 -0.58
CA ARG A 233 -20.98 15.42 -0.70
C ARG A 233 -21.01 14.24 0.26
N GLY A 234 -20.23 14.33 1.35
CA GLY A 234 -20.28 13.38 2.46
C GLY A 234 -19.55 12.05 2.24
N VAL A 235 -18.76 11.93 1.17
CA VAL A 235 -17.98 10.71 0.86
C VAL A 235 -16.50 10.96 1.14
N ASP A 236 -15.98 10.38 2.22
CA ASP A 236 -14.55 10.43 2.56
C ASP A 236 -13.77 9.35 1.81
N VAL A 237 -13.33 9.66 0.59
CA VAL A 237 -12.52 8.76 -0.25
C VAL A 237 -11.23 8.28 0.44
N LEU A 238 -10.63 9.09 1.33
CA LEU A 238 -9.34 8.76 1.93
C LEU A 238 -9.46 7.77 3.10
N SER A 239 -10.64 7.70 3.72
CA SER A 239 -10.95 6.78 4.82
C SER A 239 -11.87 5.63 4.42
N SER A 240 -12.57 5.73 3.29
CA SER A 240 -13.41 4.65 2.76
C SER A 240 -12.58 3.47 2.26
N ALA A 241 -13.15 2.28 2.41
CA ALA A 241 -12.56 1.09 1.82
C ALA A 241 -12.63 1.15 0.29
N PRO A 242 -11.56 0.80 -0.45
CA PRO A 242 -11.59 0.84 -1.92
C PRO A 242 -12.73 0.05 -2.55
N TRP A 243 -13.13 -1.09 -1.94
CA TRP A 243 -14.26 -1.89 -2.43
C TRP A 243 -15.63 -1.24 -2.16
N GLU A 244 -15.76 -0.40 -1.13
CA GLU A 244 -16.99 0.38 -0.90
C GLU A 244 -17.18 1.42 -2.01
N LEU A 245 -16.09 2.00 -2.51
CA LEU A 245 -16.12 2.96 -3.62
C LEU A 245 -16.56 2.31 -4.94
N LEU A 246 -16.31 1.01 -5.12
CA LEU A 246 -16.77 0.27 -6.30
C LEU A 246 -18.31 0.13 -6.32
N GLY A 247 -18.98 0.26 -5.18
CA GLY A 247 -20.44 0.23 -5.10
C GLY A 247 -21.12 1.32 -5.94
N TYR A 248 -20.51 2.51 -5.97
CA TYR A 248 -20.99 3.62 -6.80
C TYR A 248 -20.95 3.31 -8.31
N VAL A 249 -20.08 2.39 -8.75
CA VAL A 249 -20.04 1.92 -10.15
C VAL A 249 -21.24 1.02 -10.42
N SER A 250 -21.54 0.06 -9.55
CA SER A 250 -22.73 -0.81 -9.70
C SER A 250 -24.05 -0.04 -9.63
N GLU A 251 -24.07 1.09 -8.92
CA GLU A 251 -25.25 1.96 -8.80
C GLU A 251 -25.36 2.97 -9.96
N GLY A 252 -24.45 2.92 -10.95
CA GLY A 252 -24.44 3.82 -12.11
C GLY A 252 -24.09 5.27 -11.77
N GLN A 253 -23.63 5.52 -10.55
CA GLN A 253 -23.22 6.84 -10.10
C GLN A 253 -21.83 7.19 -10.61
N TRP A 254 -20.94 6.21 -10.68
CA TRP A 254 -19.57 6.38 -11.16
C TRP A 254 -19.38 5.60 -12.47
N SER A 255 -18.68 6.19 -13.43
CA SER A 255 -18.43 5.54 -14.72
C SER A 255 -17.09 5.93 -15.32
N GLY A 256 -16.44 5.02 -16.04
CA GLY A 256 -15.22 5.23 -16.82
C GLY A 256 -15.42 4.77 -18.26
N THR A 257 -15.15 5.63 -19.24
CA THR A 257 -15.34 5.32 -20.67
C THR A 257 -14.12 5.75 -21.48
N ARG A 258 -13.93 5.16 -22.66
CA ARG A 258 -12.92 5.59 -23.64
C ARG A 258 -13.54 6.58 -24.62
N THR A 259 -12.95 7.76 -24.78
CA THR A 259 -13.43 8.85 -25.63
C THR A 259 -12.69 8.94 -26.97
N ALA A 260 -11.44 8.49 -27.04
CA ALA A 260 -10.63 8.39 -28.26
C ALA A 260 -9.72 7.15 -28.23
N THR A 261 -9.20 6.72 -29.38
CA THR A 261 -8.31 5.55 -29.52
C THR A 261 -6.94 5.85 -30.15
N GLU A 262 -6.75 7.04 -30.73
CA GLU A 262 -5.50 7.43 -31.39
C GLU A 262 -5.16 8.92 -31.14
N PRO A 263 -4.54 9.26 -29.99
CA PRO A 263 -4.20 8.37 -28.88
C PRO A 263 -5.43 7.96 -28.04
N ASP A 264 -5.28 6.94 -27.21
CA ASP A 264 -6.30 6.61 -26.21
C ASP A 264 -6.56 7.80 -25.28
N GLU A 265 -7.83 8.13 -25.11
CA GLU A 265 -8.31 9.12 -24.14
C GLU A 265 -9.51 8.52 -23.40
N TYR A 266 -9.67 8.91 -22.14
CA TYR A 266 -10.74 8.39 -21.28
C TYR A 266 -11.47 9.52 -20.57
N GLU A 267 -12.73 9.26 -20.22
CA GLU A 267 -13.52 10.12 -19.34
C GLU A 267 -13.94 9.33 -18.10
N VAL A 268 -13.74 9.91 -16.92
CA VAL A 268 -14.34 9.42 -15.68
C VAL A 268 -15.37 10.42 -15.18
N VAL A 269 -16.54 9.91 -14.81
CA VAL A 269 -17.64 10.71 -14.28
C VAL A 269 -18.05 10.22 -12.90
N TYR A 270 -18.13 11.14 -11.93
CA TYR A 270 -18.68 10.92 -10.60
C TYR A 270 -19.97 11.69 -10.44
N ARG A 271 -21.07 11.00 -10.11
CA ARG A 271 -22.39 11.60 -9.84
C ARG A 271 -22.75 11.42 -8.38
N LEU A 272 -22.87 12.53 -7.66
CA LEU A 272 -23.21 12.54 -6.24
C LEU A 272 -24.18 13.69 -5.96
N GLU A 273 -25.26 13.39 -5.23
CA GLU A 273 -26.31 14.37 -4.87
C GLU A 273 -26.93 15.14 -6.05
N GLY A 274 -26.86 14.59 -7.27
CA GLY A 274 -27.38 15.21 -8.50
C GLY A 274 -26.42 16.18 -9.19
N ASP A 275 -25.21 16.35 -8.64
CA ASP A 275 -24.09 17.03 -9.29
C ASP A 275 -23.16 16.01 -9.95
N GLU A 276 -22.39 16.47 -10.94
CA GLU A 276 -21.40 15.66 -11.65
C GLU A 276 -20.01 16.29 -11.57
N LEU A 277 -18.99 15.44 -11.43
CA LEU A 277 -17.60 15.78 -11.72
C LEU A 277 -17.13 14.92 -12.88
N ARG A 278 -16.62 15.55 -13.94
CA ARG A 278 -16.00 14.89 -15.09
C ARG A 278 -14.50 15.11 -15.08
N LEU A 279 -13.76 14.06 -15.39
CA LEU A 279 -12.30 14.07 -15.54
C LEU A 279 -11.97 13.57 -16.93
N GLU A 280 -11.30 14.39 -17.72
CA GLU A 280 -10.70 13.98 -19.00
C GLU A 280 -9.29 13.46 -18.71
N LEU A 281 -8.97 12.29 -19.24
CA LEU A 281 -7.72 11.56 -19.01
C LEU A 281 -7.00 11.29 -20.33
N ALA A 282 -5.69 11.51 -20.35
CA ALA A 282 -4.84 11.04 -21.45
C ALA A 282 -4.57 9.52 -21.36
N SER A 283 -3.85 8.97 -22.33
CA SER A 283 -3.50 7.54 -22.40
C SER A 283 -2.68 7.02 -21.21
N ASP A 284 -1.92 7.90 -20.55
CA ASP A 284 -1.18 7.61 -19.32
C ASP A 284 -2.01 7.84 -18.03
N LEU A 285 -3.32 8.05 -18.19
CA LEU A 285 -4.27 8.38 -17.14
C LEU A 285 -3.94 9.65 -16.33
N SER A 286 -3.11 10.54 -16.88
CA SER A 286 -2.97 11.89 -16.36
C SER A 286 -4.28 12.65 -16.57
N VAL A 287 -4.74 13.35 -15.53
CA VAL A 287 -5.94 14.19 -15.59
C VAL A 287 -5.58 15.47 -16.34
N THR A 288 -6.10 15.65 -17.54
CA THR A 288 -5.82 16.81 -18.40
C THR A 288 -6.81 17.95 -18.14
N ARG A 289 -8.05 17.62 -17.77
CA ARG A 289 -9.10 18.58 -17.45
C ARG A 289 -10.07 18.01 -16.42
N THR A 290 -10.63 18.92 -15.62
CA THR A 290 -11.74 18.61 -14.71
C THR A 290 -12.88 19.60 -14.94
N GLU A 291 -14.12 19.14 -14.84
CA GLU A 291 -15.32 19.95 -14.98
C GLU A 291 -16.35 19.54 -13.92
N ARG A 292 -16.82 20.50 -13.11
CA ARG A 292 -17.96 20.29 -12.21
C ARG A 292 -19.23 20.81 -12.86
N VAL A 293 -20.28 19.99 -12.88
CA VAL A 293 -21.62 20.34 -13.32
C VAL A 293 -22.53 20.26 -12.11
N CYS A 294 -22.81 21.41 -11.49
CA CYS A 294 -23.78 21.48 -10.39
C CYS A 294 -25.19 21.68 -10.94
N ARG A 295 -26.19 21.06 -10.33
CA ARG A 295 -27.58 21.51 -10.53
C ARG A 295 -27.68 22.94 -9.99
N GLU A 296 -28.14 23.89 -10.81
CA GLU A 296 -28.58 25.19 -10.28
C GLU A 296 -29.63 24.91 -9.21
N SER A 297 -29.27 25.10 -7.94
CA SER A 297 -30.26 25.12 -6.89
C SER A 297 -31.17 26.31 -7.19
N VAL A 298 -32.45 26.06 -7.43
CA VAL A 298 -33.49 27.09 -7.67
C VAL A 298 -33.70 28.00 -6.43
N ARG A 299 -32.80 27.98 -5.44
CA ARG A 299 -32.91 28.72 -4.18
C ARG A 299 -32.31 30.13 -4.19
N ASP A 300 -31.58 30.54 -5.24
CA ASP A 300 -30.91 31.86 -5.25
C ASP A 300 -31.52 32.92 -6.20
N ARG A 301 -32.73 32.69 -6.74
CA ARG A 301 -33.46 33.69 -7.57
C ARG A 301 -34.62 34.38 -6.85
N ARG A 302 -34.58 34.48 -5.52
CA ARG A 302 -35.49 35.36 -4.75
C ARG A 302 -34.73 36.03 -3.60
N SER A 303 -33.98 37.07 -3.93
CA SER A 303 -33.67 38.19 -3.05
C SER A 303 -33.97 39.47 -3.80
#